data_AF-A0A1N6N001-F1
#
_entry.id   AF-A0A1N6N001-F1
#
_cell.length_a   1.000
_cell.length_b   1.000
_cell.length_c   1.000
_cell.angle_alpha   90.00
_cell.angle_beta   90.00
_cell.angle_gamma   90.00
#
_symmetry.space_group_name_H-M   'P 1'
#
loop_
_entity.id
_entity.type
_entity.pdbx_description
1 polymer ?
#
loop_
_entity_poly.entity_id
_entity_poly.type
_entity_poly.pdbx_seq_one_letter_code
_entity_poly.pdbx_strand_id
1 'polypeptide(L)' 'MYSWSREQFAEASQKAGLQLEWHKPMLLQSDIDKQPAGFWDIYQNNCHETALVCHFR' A
#
# COMPACT_ATOMS: atom_id res chain seq x y z
N MET A 1 -4.52 -15.36 -6.20
CA MET A 1 -3.81 -14.17 -5.66
C MET A 1 -3.81 -14.32 -4.14
N TYR A 2 -2.67 -14.15 -3.48
CA TYR A 2 -2.55 -14.28 -2.03
C TYR A 2 -2.58 -12.90 -1.38
N SER A 3 -3.28 -12.77 -0.26
CA SER A 3 -3.35 -11.54 0.56
C SER A 3 -2.96 -11.90 1.98
N TRP A 4 -1.66 -11.77 2.29
CA TRP A 4 -1.13 -12.01 3.63
C TRP A 4 -1.42 -10.82 4.55
N SER A 5 -1.62 -11.08 5.83
CA SER A 5 -1.91 -10.05 6.82
C SER A 5 -0.68 -9.17 7.10
N ARG A 6 -0.90 -7.97 7.65
CA ARG A 6 0.20 -7.06 8.02
C ARG A 6 1.13 -7.68 9.06
N GLU A 7 0.60 -8.53 9.93
CA GLU A 7 1.34 -9.26 10.95
C GLU A 7 2.28 -10.28 10.32
N GLN A 8 1.83 -10.98 9.27
CA GLN A 8 2.67 -11.93 8.54
C GLN A 8 3.82 -11.23 7.83
N PHE A 9 3.58 -10.04 7.24
CA PHE A 9 4.64 -9.21 6.69
C PHE A 9 5.62 -8.72 7.77
N ALA A 10 5.10 -8.28 8.92
CA ALA A 10 5.94 -7.85 10.05
C ALA A 10 6.83 -8.98 10.57
N GLU A 11 6.28 -10.17 10.77
CA GLU A 11 7.03 -11.36 11.20
C GLU A 11 8.12 -11.73 10.19
N ALA A 12 7.79 -11.76 8.89
CA ALA A 12 8.74 -12.05 7.84
C ALA A 12 9.90 -11.03 7.81
N SER A 13 9.59 -9.74 7.98
CA SER A 13 10.62 -8.69 8.03
C SER A 13 11.54 -8.80 9.23
N GLN A 14 11.00 -9.14 10.40
CA GLN A 14 11.80 -9.34 11.61
C GLN A 14 12.78 -10.50 11.43
N LYS A 15 12.33 -11.61 10.84
CA LYS A 15 13.20 -12.76 10.53
C LYS A 15 14.27 -12.41 9.50
N ALA A 16 13.98 -11.49 8.59
CA ALA A 16 14.91 -11.02 7.56
C ALA A 16 15.86 -9.91 8.03
N GLY A 17 15.73 -9.39 9.26
CA GLY A 17 16.52 -8.25 9.73
C GLY A 17 16.16 -6.93 9.06
N LEU A 18 14.91 -6.81 8.57
CA LEU A 18 14.41 -5.63 7.86
C LEU A 18 13.47 -4.80 8.73
N GLN A 19 13.51 -3.49 8.55
CA GLN A 19 12.47 -2.56 8.97
C GLN A 19 11.55 -2.29 7.77
N LEU A 20 10.25 -2.38 8.00
CA LEU A 20 9.21 -2.13 7.00
C LEU A 20 8.56 -0.77 7.21
N GLU A 21 8.29 -0.09 6.10
CA GLU A 21 7.44 1.10 6.04
C GLU A 21 6.35 0.91 4.98
N TRP A 22 5.10 1.14 5.38
CA TRP A 22 3.95 1.05 4.49
C TRP A 22 3.61 2.42 3.94
N HIS A 23 3.48 2.51 2.63
CA HIS A 23 3.08 3.74 1.95
C HIS A 23 1.72 3.56 1.29
N LYS A 24 0.87 4.57 1.49
CA LYS A 24 -0.37 4.71 0.72
C LYS A 24 0.00 4.90 -0.76
N PRO A 25 -0.73 4.27 -1.69
CA PRO A 25 -0.54 4.54 -3.12
C PRO A 25 -0.68 6.02 -3.44
N MET A 26 0.15 6.50 -4.35
CA MET A 26 0.14 7.91 -4.76
C MET A 26 -0.95 8.15 -5.79
N LEU A 27 -2.10 8.67 -5.34
CA LEU A 27 -3.12 9.23 -6.21
C LEU A 27 -2.97 10.76 -6.21
N LEU A 28 -2.60 11.33 -7.35
CA LEU A 28 -2.43 12.78 -7.48
C LEU A 28 -3.79 13.44 -7.77
N GLN A 29 -3.94 14.70 -7.37
CA GLN A 29 -5.14 15.48 -7.71
C GLN A 29 -5.37 15.53 -9.22
N SER A 30 -4.30 15.63 -10.02
CA SER A 30 -4.37 15.60 -11.47
C SER A 30 -4.94 14.32 -12.06
N ASP A 31 -4.87 13.20 -11.33
CA ASP A 31 -5.45 11.91 -11.76
C ASP A 31 -6.93 11.83 -11.39
N ILE A 32 -7.32 12.48 -10.29
CA ILE A 32 -8.72 12.65 -9.90
C ILE A 32 -9.44 13.54 -10.92
N ASP A 33 -8.86 14.68 -11.27
CA ASP A 33 -9.47 15.69 -12.14
C ASP A 33 -9.69 15.18 -13.59
N LYS A 34 -8.93 14.15 -14.01
CA LYS A 34 -9.06 13.53 -15.33
C LYS A 34 -10.23 12.54 -15.44
N GLN A 35 -10.86 12.21 -14.33
CA GLN A 35 -11.89 11.17 -14.27
C GLN A 35 -13.22 11.73 -13.77
N PRO A 36 -14.35 11.06 -14.08
CA PRO A 36 -15.64 11.44 -13.52
C PRO A 36 -15.64 11.41 -11.99
N ALA A 37 -16.49 12.24 -11.39
CA ALA A 37 -16.71 12.20 -9.95
C ALA A 37 -17.08 10.78 -9.48
N GLY A 38 -16.45 10.33 -8.40
CA GLY A 38 -16.64 9.00 -7.83
C GLY A 38 -15.80 7.88 -8.44
N PHE A 39 -15.07 8.13 -9.54
CA PHE A 39 -14.26 7.11 -10.20
C PHE A 39 -13.22 6.46 -9.26
N TRP A 40 -12.61 7.25 -8.38
CA TRP A 40 -11.54 6.80 -7.48
C TRP A 40 -12.03 6.37 -6.09
N ASP A 41 -13.34 6.33 -5.83
CA ASP A 41 -13.86 6.12 -4.47
C ASP A 41 -13.50 4.74 -3.91
N ILE A 42 -13.64 3.69 -4.73
CA ILE A 42 -13.28 2.32 -4.33
C ILE A 42 -11.77 2.22 -4.10
N TYR A 43 -10.98 2.82 -4.99
CA TYR A 43 -9.53 2.78 -4.88
C TYR A 43 -9.03 3.50 -3.62
N GLN A 44 -9.68 4.60 -3.21
CA GLN A 44 -9.28 5.36 -2.03
C GLN A 44 -9.75 4.71 -0.71
N ASN A 45 -10.91 4.06 -0.71
CA ASN A 45 -11.55 3.53 0.50
C ASN A 45 -11.33 2.03 0.72
N ASN A 46 -11.02 1.28 -0.35
CA ASN A 46 -10.82 -0.16 -0.32
C ASN A 46 -9.70 -0.55 -1.31
N CYS A 47 -8.53 0.09 -1.14
CA CYS A 47 -7.41 -0.09 -2.04
C CYS A 47 -6.87 -1.52 -2.00
N HIS A 48 -6.71 -2.13 -3.17
CA HIS A 48 -6.13 -3.46 -3.29
C HIS A 48 -4.59 -3.44 -3.16
N GLU A 49 -3.97 -2.28 -3.32
CA GLU A 49 -2.52 -2.12 -3.36
C GLU A 49 -2.00 -1.24 -2.23
N THR A 50 -0.76 -1.49 -1.85
CA THR A 50 0.02 -0.64 -0.94
C THR A 50 1.48 -0.83 -1.28
N ALA A 51 2.24 0.26 -1.25
CA ALA A 51 3.68 0.20 -1.44
C ALA A 51 4.36 -0.18 -0.11
N LEU A 52 5.45 -0.94 -0.21
CA LEU A 52 6.25 -1.39 0.92
C LEU A 52 7.70 -1.01 0.66
N VAL A 53 8.31 -0.29 1.60
CA VAL A 53 9.74 0.02 1.60
C VAL A 53 10.40 -0.77 2.74
N CYS A 54 11.59 -1.31 2.45
CA CYS A 54 12.36 -2.11 3.41
C CYS A 54 13.77 -1.54 3.54
N HIS A 55 14.25 -1.42 4.78
CA HIS A 55 15.64 -1.07 5.08
C HIS A 55 16.26 -2.10 6.02
N PHE A 56 17.57 -2.33 5.91
CA PHE A 56 18.27 -3.13 6.92
C PHE A 56 18.29 -2.38 8.25
N ARG A 57 18.09 -3.13 9.33
CA ARG A 57 18.22 -2.62 10.70
C ARG A 57 19.68 -2.53 11.14
#